data_AF-A0A851URM6-F1
#
_entry.id   AF-A0A851URM6-F1
#
_cell.length_a   1.000
_cell.length_b   1.000
_cell.length_c   1.000
_cell.angle_alpha   90.00
_cell.angle_beta   90.00
_cell.angle_gamma   90.00
#
_symmetry.space_group_name_H-M   'P 1'
#
loop_
_entity.id
_entity.type
_entity.pdbx_description
1 polymer ?
#
loop_
_entity_poly.entity_id
_entity_poly.type
_entity_poly.pdbx_seq_one_letter_code
_entity_poly.pdbx_strand_id
1 'polypeptide(L)'
;MLVTFPLSYPISKLLDCVLGQEIGTVYNREKLVEMLKVTEPYNDLVREELNMIQGALELRTKTVEDVMTPLQNCFMINSDAILDFNTMSEIMESGYTRIPVYEDERSNIMDILYVKDLAFVDPDDCTPLKTITKFYNHPVHVVFHDTKLDAML
;
A
#
# COMPACT_ATOMS: atom_id res chain seq x y z
N MET A 1 26.28 -36.36 36.14
CA MET A 1 25.85 -34.93 36.11
C MET A 1 26.17 -34.14 37.39
N LEU A 2 26.52 -34.75 38.52
CA LEU A 2 26.93 -34.03 39.74
C LEU A 2 28.34 -33.40 39.67
N VAL A 3 29.27 -33.99 38.91
CA VAL A 3 30.68 -33.56 38.86
C VAL A 3 30.86 -32.23 38.10
N THR A 4 30.03 -31.97 37.10
CA THR A 4 30.10 -30.74 36.27
C THR A 4 29.39 -29.55 36.90
N PHE A 5 28.49 -29.80 37.87
CA PHE A 5 27.68 -28.79 38.56
C PHE A 5 28.48 -27.64 39.21
N PRO A 6 29.58 -27.87 39.96
CA PRO A 6 30.31 -26.79 40.61
C PRO A 6 31.02 -25.85 39.61
N LEU A 7 31.29 -26.31 38.39
CA LEU A 7 31.89 -25.50 37.34
C LEU A 7 30.83 -24.81 36.47
N SER A 8 29.73 -25.50 36.17
CA SER A 8 28.67 -24.97 35.31
C SER A 8 27.83 -23.88 35.99
N TYR A 9 27.60 -23.98 37.30
CA TYR A 9 26.82 -23.00 38.06
C TYR A 9 27.39 -21.58 38.05
N PRO A 10 28.69 -21.33 38.35
CA PRO A 10 29.24 -19.98 38.28
C PRO A 10 29.31 -19.44 36.86
N ILE A 11 29.54 -20.30 35.86
CA ILE A 11 29.54 -19.92 34.45
C ILE A 11 28.14 -19.48 34.01
N SER A 12 27.10 -20.26 34.35
CA SER A 12 25.70 -19.90 34.07
C SER A 12 25.33 -18.58 34.73
N LYS A 13 25.66 -18.42 36.02
CA LYS A 13 25.34 -17.19 36.78
C LYS A 13 26.07 -15.95 36.25
N LEU A 14 27.29 -16.12 35.72
CA LEU A 14 28.05 -15.05 35.09
C LEU A 14 27.46 -14.71 33.70
N LEU A 15 27.05 -15.72 32.92
CA LEU A 15 26.29 -15.48 31.68
C LEU A 15 24.98 -14.75 31.95
N ASP A 16 24.19 -15.20 32.94
CA ASP A 16 22.91 -14.57 33.30
C ASP A 16 23.10 -13.11 33.76
N CYS A 17 24.23 -12.82 34.41
CA CYS A 17 24.58 -11.47 34.84
C CYS A 17 25.04 -10.56 33.69
N VAL A 18 25.70 -11.11 32.66
CA VAL A 18 26.25 -10.37 31.52
C VAL A 18 25.23 -10.22 30.38
N LEU A 19 24.46 -11.27 30.09
CA LEU A 19 23.45 -11.30 29.03
C LEU A 19 22.05 -10.88 29.52
N GLY A 20 21.81 -10.86 30.83
CA GLY A 20 20.49 -10.64 31.43
C GLY A 20 19.65 -11.92 31.45
N GLN A 21 18.56 -11.95 32.24
CA GLN A 21 17.62 -13.07 32.24
C GLN A 21 17.19 -13.38 30.81
N GLU A 22 17.12 -14.67 30.46
CA GLU A 22 16.47 -15.12 29.22
C GLU A 22 15.08 -14.46 29.15
N ILE A 23 14.99 -13.37 28.40
CA ILE A 23 13.73 -12.76 28.05
C ILE A 23 13.07 -13.83 27.20
N GLY A 24 12.19 -14.63 27.82
CA GLY A 24 11.43 -15.67 27.16
C GLY A 24 10.94 -15.13 25.83
N THR A 25 11.08 -15.92 24.78
CA THR A 25 11.05 -15.56 23.35
C THR A 25 9.94 -14.57 22.92
N VAL A 26 10.02 -13.31 23.34
CA VAL A 26 9.20 -12.21 22.82
C VAL A 26 9.97 -11.71 21.61
N TYR A 27 9.71 -12.32 20.47
CA TYR A 27 10.22 -11.84 19.21
C TYR A 27 9.49 -10.55 18.85
N ASN A 28 10.18 -9.42 19.00
CA ASN A 28 9.74 -8.16 18.40
C ASN A 28 9.71 -8.29 16.87
N ARG A 29 8.87 -7.49 16.22
CA ARG A 29 8.74 -7.51 14.75
C ARG A 29 10.09 -7.24 14.07
N GLU A 30 10.89 -6.30 14.59
CA GLU A 30 12.22 -6.03 14.02
C GLU A 30 13.12 -7.28 14.09
N LYS A 31 13.12 -7.98 15.24
CA LYS A 31 13.88 -9.23 15.42
C LYS A 31 13.40 -10.35 14.48
N LEU A 32 12.10 -10.45 14.22
CA LEU A 32 11.54 -11.40 13.25
C LEU A 32 12.04 -11.12 11.83
N VAL A 33 12.02 -9.85 11.41
CA VAL A 33 12.53 -9.44 10.10
C VAL A 33 14.03 -9.69 10.00
N GLU A 34 14.80 -9.39 11.05
CA GLU A 34 16.24 -9.65 11.09
C GLU A 34 16.55 -11.16 11.03
N MET A 35 15.83 -11.99 11.78
CA MET A 35 15.98 -13.44 11.71
C MET A 35 15.71 -13.97 10.30
N LEU A 36 14.66 -13.51 9.64
CA LEU A 36 14.35 -13.91 8.27
C LEU A 36 15.47 -13.53 7.30
N LYS A 37 16.06 -12.34 7.45
CA LYS A 37 17.21 -11.88 6.66
C LYS A 37 18.48 -12.70 6.93
N VAL A 38 18.77 -13.03 8.19
CA VAL A 38 19.96 -13.82 8.57
C VAL A 38 19.84 -15.27 8.12
N THR A 39 18.62 -15.80 8.02
CA THR A 39 18.35 -17.18 7.60
C THR A 39 18.16 -17.30 6.08
N GLU A 40 18.15 -16.19 5.33
CA GLU A 40 18.04 -16.16 3.87
C GLU A 40 19.00 -17.13 3.14
N PRO A 41 20.30 -17.26 3.50
CA PRO A 41 21.20 -18.20 2.83
C PRO A 41 21.04 -19.67 3.25
N TYR A 42 20.26 -19.95 4.30
CA TYR A 42 20.12 -21.30 4.89
C TYR A 42 18.70 -21.88 4.80
N ASN A 43 17.71 -21.06 4.46
CA ASN A 43 16.33 -21.48 4.27
C ASN A 43 16.04 -21.75 2.79
N ASP A 44 15.23 -22.78 2.52
CA ASP A 44 14.64 -23.06 1.19
C ASP A 44 13.59 -22.03 0.76
N LEU A 45 13.43 -20.92 1.50
CA LEU A 45 12.50 -19.87 1.17
C LEU A 45 13.02 -19.10 -0.05
N VAL A 46 12.19 -19.03 -1.08
CA VAL A 46 12.50 -18.22 -2.26
C VAL A 46 12.49 -16.75 -1.83
N ARG A 47 13.40 -15.94 -2.38
CA ARG A 47 13.51 -14.50 -2.07
C ARG A 47 12.17 -13.75 -2.17
N GLU A 48 11.29 -14.18 -3.07
CA GLU A 48 9.93 -13.66 -3.22
C GLU A 48 9.06 -13.90 -1.98
N GLU A 49 9.16 -15.08 -1.36
CA GLU A 49 8.43 -15.43 -0.14
C GLU A 49 8.89 -14.58 1.06
N LEU A 50 10.20 -14.36 1.17
CA LEU A 50 10.76 -13.46 2.18
C LEU A 50 10.28 -12.02 1.99
N ASN A 51 10.25 -11.52 0.75
CA ASN A 51 9.73 -10.18 0.44
C ASN A 51 8.24 -10.05 0.78
N MET A 52 7.43 -11.08 0.51
CA MET A 52 6.02 -11.09 0.88
C MET A 52 5.82 -11.03 2.40
N ILE A 53 6.57 -11.84 3.16
CA ILE A 53 6.49 -11.85 4.64
C ILE A 53 6.93 -10.49 5.19
N GLN A 54 8.03 -9.94 4.68
CA GLN A 54 8.50 -8.61 5.09
C GLN A 54 7.46 -7.53 4.77
N GLY A 55 6.89 -7.54 3.56
CA GLY A 55 5.84 -6.60 3.16
C GLY A 55 4.63 -6.67 4.08
N ALA A 56 4.18 -7.87 4.44
CA ALA A 56 3.06 -8.07 5.36
C ALA A 56 3.33 -7.50 6.77
N LEU A 57 4.56 -7.62 7.27
CA LEU A 57 4.96 -7.04 8.55
C LEU A 57 5.03 -5.50 8.50
N GLU A 58 5.45 -4.93 7.37
CA GLU A 58 5.58 -3.49 7.16
C GLU A 58 4.24 -2.75 6.95
N LEU A 59 3.17 -3.45 6.53
CA LEU A 59 1.85 -2.84 6.31
C LEU A 59 1.30 -2.11 7.55
N ARG A 60 1.58 -2.62 8.76
CA ARG A 60 1.13 -1.98 10.01
C ARG A 60 1.88 -0.72 10.37
N THR A 61 3.10 -0.55 9.84
CA THR A 61 3.95 0.60 10.16
C THR A 61 3.85 1.69 9.10
N LYS A 62 3.72 1.29 7.83
CA LYS A 62 3.61 2.20 6.69
C LYS A 62 2.28 2.97 6.70
N THR A 63 2.35 4.18 6.18
CA THR A 63 1.24 5.11 6.01
C THR A 63 0.86 5.24 4.54
N VAL A 64 -0.30 5.83 4.26
CA VAL A 64 -0.71 6.17 2.90
C VAL A 64 0.31 7.09 2.22
N GLU A 65 0.88 8.05 2.96
CA GLU A 65 1.90 8.97 2.46
C GLU A 65 3.12 8.25 1.85
N ASP A 66 3.52 7.11 2.43
CA ASP A 66 4.68 6.34 1.99
C ASP A 66 4.48 5.67 0.62
N VAL A 67 3.24 5.49 0.18
CA VAL A 67 2.88 4.72 -1.03
C VAL A 67 1.98 5.48 -2.01
N MET A 68 1.46 6.65 -1.65
CA MET A 68 0.56 7.43 -2.49
C MET A 68 1.26 7.96 -3.74
N THR A 69 0.51 8.10 -4.83
CA THR A 69 0.99 8.81 -6.03
C THR A 69 0.79 10.31 -5.84
N PRO A 70 1.83 11.14 -5.99
CA PRO A 70 1.69 12.59 -5.87
C PRO A 70 0.67 13.14 -6.87
N LEU A 71 -0.15 14.11 -6.45
CA LEU A 71 -1.23 14.66 -7.27
C LEU A 71 -0.75 15.19 -8.64
N GLN A 72 0.45 15.77 -8.69
CA GLN A 72 1.07 16.26 -9.93
C GLN A 72 1.34 15.17 -10.98
N ASN A 73 1.48 13.91 -10.56
CA ASN A 73 1.72 12.76 -11.41
C ASN A 73 0.43 12.02 -11.77
N CYS A 74 -0.73 12.43 -11.23
CA CYS A 74 -2.01 11.81 -11.51
C CYS A 74 -2.56 12.28 -12.85
N PHE A 75 -3.03 11.34 -13.67
CA PHE A 75 -3.89 11.64 -14.80
C PHE A 75 -5.30 11.95 -14.29
N MET A 76 -5.83 13.11 -14.64
CA MET A 76 -7.09 13.63 -14.10
C MET A 76 -7.82 14.39 -15.20
N ILE A 77 -9.15 14.34 -15.18
CA ILE A 77 -10.00 15.00 -16.16
C ILE A 77 -10.85 16.10 -15.50
N ASN A 78 -11.08 17.19 -16.23
CA ASN A 78 -11.93 18.27 -15.76
C ASN A 78 -13.41 17.85 -15.84
N SER A 79 -14.22 18.21 -14.85
CA SER A 79 -15.65 17.91 -14.83
C SER A 79 -16.42 18.47 -16.03
N ASP A 80 -16.01 19.60 -16.58
CA ASP A 80 -16.62 20.23 -17.76
C ASP A 80 -16.12 19.64 -19.10
N ALA A 81 -15.30 18.59 -19.05
CA ALA A 81 -14.85 17.90 -20.26
C ALA A 81 -16.01 17.26 -21.02
N ILE A 82 -15.88 17.23 -22.34
CA ILE A 82 -16.80 16.60 -23.26
C ILE A 82 -16.20 15.27 -23.70
N LEU A 83 -16.97 14.19 -23.65
CA LEU A 83 -16.53 12.86 -24.07
C LEU A 83 -16.60 12.74 -25.60
N ASP A 84 -15.78 13.54 -26.29
CA ASP A 84 -15.55 13.45 -27.73
C ASP A 84 -14.50 12.39 -28.06
N PHE A 85 -14.26 12.15 -29.36
CA PHE A 85 -13.28 11.16 -29.81
C PHE A 85 -11.86 11.42 -29.26
N ASN A 86 -11.44 12.68 -29.15
CA ASN A 86 -10.11 13.03 -28.67
C ASN A 86 -9.96 12.71 -27.18
N THR A 87 -10.92 13.15 -26.37
CA THR A 87 -10.92 12.95 -24.92
C THR A 87 -11.06 11.46 -24.58
N MET A 88 -11.93 10.74 -25.29
CA MET A 88 -12.06 9.29 -25.17
C MET A 88 -10.76 8.58 -25.53
N SER A 89 -10.08 9.00 -26.60
CA SER A 89 -8.79 8.43 -27.00
C SER A 89 -7.72 8.69 -25.94
N GLU A 90 -7.64 9.91 -25.41
CA GLU A 90 -6.70 10.27 -24.33
C GLU A 90 -6.93 9.42 -23.07
N ILE A 91 -8.18 9.22 -22.67
CA ILE A 91 -8.56 8.34 -21.55
C ILE A 91 -8.07 6.91 -21.79
N MET A 92 -8.29 6.36 -22.99
CA MET A 92 -7.90 4.99 -23.32
C MET A 92 -6.38 4.82 -23.43
N GLU A 93 -5.68 5.81 -24.00
CA GLU A 93 -4.22 5.83 -24.09
C GLU A 93 -3.55 5.92 -22.72
N SER A 94 -4.18 6.58 -21.75
CA SER A 94 -3.67 6.67 -20.37
C SER A 94 -3.55 5.30 -19.69
N GLY A 95 -4.38 4.32 -20.08
CA GLY A 95 -4.39 2.97 -19.52
C GLY A 95 -4.93 2.85 -18.08
N TYR A 96 -5.44 3.93 -17.50
CA TYR A 96 -5.97 3.92 -16.13
C TYR A 96 -7.44 3.51 -16.08
N THR A 97 -7.80 2.61 -15.17
CA THR A 97 -9.21 2.19 -15.01
C THR A 97 -10.06 3.21 -14.24
N ARG A 98 -9.43 3.99 -13.34
CA ARG A 98 -10.09 4.95 -12.47
C ARG A 98 -9.40 6.30 -12.59
N ILE A 99 -10.16 7.32 -12.95
CA ILE A 99 -9.63 8.65 -13.23
C ILE A 99 -10.34 9.66 -12.34
N PRO A 100 -9.62 10.37 -11.46
CA PRO A 100 -10.21 11.44 -10.67
C PRO A 100 -10.74 12.56 -11.57
N VAL A 101 -11.93 13.05 -11.24
CA VAL A 101 -12.58 14.17 -11.91
C VAL A 101 -12.54 15.38 -10.97
N TYR A 102 -12.00 16.49 -11.45
CA TYR A 102 -11.84 17.71 -10.66
C TYR A 102 -12.68 18.86 -11.22
N GLU A 103 -13.04 19.81 -10.36
CA GLU A 103 -13.77 21.03 -10.72
C GLU A 103 -12.97 22.27 -10.30
N ASP A 104 -12.83 23.24 -11.21
CA ASP A 104 -12.01 24.46 -11.09
C ASP A 104 -10.50 24.20 -10.89
N GLU A 105 -10.12 23.65 -9.75
CA GLU A 105 -8.73 23.36 -9.37
C GLU A 105 -8.47 21.85 -9.29
N ARG A 106 -7.26 21.41 -9.66
CA ARG A 106 -6.87 19.98 -9.58
C ARG A 106 -6.87 19.42 -8.15
N SER A 107 -6.79 20.29 -7.15
CA SER A 107 -6.93 19.95 -5.72
C SER A 107 -8.36 19.56 -5.36
N ASN A 108 -9.36 20.05 -6.10
CA ASN A 108 -10.78 19.87 -5.82
C ASN A 108 -11.35 18.69 -6.61
N ILE A 109 -11.10 17.48 -6.11
CA ILE A 109 -11.62 16.22 -6.69
C ILE A 109 -13.05 15.99 -6.21
N MET A 110 -13.99 15.96 -7.17
CA MET A 110 -15.42 15.84 -6.88
C MET A 110 -15.95 14.43 -7.16
N ASP A 111 -15.47 13.79 -8.24
CA ASP A 111 -15.97 12.49 -8.70
C ASP A 111 -14.81 11.57 -9.12
N ILE A 112 -15.13 10.31 -9.37
CA ILE A 112 -14.22 9.34 -10.00
C ILE A 112 -14.89 8.71 -11.22
N LEU A 113 -14.24 8.82 -12.37
CA LEU A 113 -14.67 8.20 -13.62
C LEU A 113 -14.10 6.79 -13.72
N TYR A 114 -14.95 5.80 -13.96
CA TYR A 114 -14.49 4.47 -14.32
C TYR A 114 -14.56 4.28 -15.83
N VAL A 115 -13.47 3.79 -16.43
CA VAL A 115 -13.41 3.59 -17.89
C VAL A 115 -14.51 2.63 -18.39
N LYS A 116 -14.90 1.64 -17.58
CA LYS A 116 -16.00 0.73 -17.93
C LYS A 116 -17.36 1.44 -18.10
N ASP A 117 -17.55 2.61 -17.50
CA ASP A 117 -18.79 3.38 -17.59
C ASP A 117 -18.94 4.03 -18.98
N LEU A 118 -17.82 4.18 -19.68
CA LEU A 118 -17.76 4.69 -21.04
C LEU A 118 -18.14 3.64 -22.09
N ALA A 119 -18.40 2.38 -21.69
CA ALA A 119 -18.68 1.27 -22.62
C ALA A 119 -19.90 1.48 -23.51
N PHE A 120 -20.87 2.29 -23.07
CA PHE A 120 -22.08 2.64 -23.82
C PHE A 120 -22.11 4.11 -24.24
N VAL A 121 -21.00 4.82 -24.11
CA VAL A 121 -20.91 6.22 -24.53
C VAL A 121 -20.39 6.26 -25.95
N ASP A 122 -21.19 6.84 -26.85
CA ASP A 122 -20.77 7.10 -28.21
C ASP A 122 -19.96 8.42 -28.26
N PRO A 123 -18.70 8.42 -28.74
CA PRO A 123 -17.93 9.65 -28.92
C PRO A 123 -18.58 10.65 -29.88
N ASP A 124 -19.41 10.18 -30.82
CA ASP A 124 -20.10 11.05 -31.78
C ASP A 124 -21.20 11.90 -31.10
N ASP A 125 -21.76 11.43 -29.98
CA ASP A 125 -22.78 12.15 -29.21
C ASP A 125 -22.21 13.34 -28.42
N CYS A 126 -20.88 13.42 -28.27
CA CYS A 126 -20.20 14.50 -27.52
C CYS A 126 -20.84 14.72 -26.14
N THR A 127 -21.08 13.62 -25.42
CA THR A 127 -21.79 13.66 -24.13
C THR A 127 -20.94 14.37 -23.08
N PRO A 128 -21.48 15.34 -22.32
CA PRO A 128 -20.74 15.96 -21.22
C PRO A 128 -20.39 14.95 -20.13
N LEU A 129 -19.14 14.96 -19.65
CA LEU A 129 -18.67 14.03 -18.61
C LEU A 129 -19.53 14.09 -17.34
N LYS A 130 -19.95 15.30 -16.94
CA LYS A 130 -20.87 15.54 -15.81
C LYS A 130 -22.13 14.67 -15.87
N THR A 131 -22.61 14.31 -17.06
CA THR A 131 -23.81 13.45 -17.20
C THR A 131 -23.52 12.03 -16.75
N ILE A 132 -22.36 11.50 -17.15
CA ILE A 132 -21.90 10.14 -16.81
C ILE A 132 -21.56 10.07 -15.32
N THR A 133 -20.80 11.04 -14.80
CA THR A 133 -20.43 11.03 -13.37
C THR A 133 -21.64 11.16 -12.47
N LYS A 134 -22.62 12.02 -12.82
CA LYS A 134 -23.89 12.11 -12.08
C LYS A 134 -24.76 10.87 -12.16
N PHE A 135 -24.75 10.16 -13.30
CA PHE A 135 -25.55 8.96 -13.49
C PHE A 135 -25.02 7.79 -12.66
N TYR A 136 -23.71 7.53 -12.71
CA TYR A 136 -23.10 6.42 -11.95
C TYR A 136 -22.80 6.78 -10.49
N ASN A 137 -22.47 8.04 -10.21
CA ASN A 137 -22.25 8.62 -8.88
C ASN A 137 -21.38 7.72 -7.98
N HIS A 138 -20.17 7.37 -8.47
CA HIS A 138 -19.25 6.52 -7.73
C HIS A 138 -18.76 7.23 -6.45
N PRO A 139 -18.73 6.53 -5.30
CA PRO A 139 -18.29 7.14 -4.05
C PRO A 139 -16.79 7.46 -4.09
N VAL A 140 -16.45 8.69 -3.71
CA VAL A 140 -15.06 9.12 -3.51
C VAL A 140 -14.63 8.81 -2.08
N HIS A 141 -13.64 7.93 -1.92
CA HIS A 141 -13.10 7.57 -0.61
C HIS A 141 -11.85 8.41 -0.31
N VAL A 142 -12.00 9.40 0.58
CA VAL A 142 -10.92 10.31 0.98
C VAL A 142 -10.32 9.84 2.31
N VAL A 143 -8.99 9.82 2.38
CA VAL A 143 -8.24 9.34 3.55
C VAL A 143 -7.14 10.33 3.92
N PHE A 144 -6.78 10.37 5.20
CA PHE A 144 -5.68 11.21 5.67
C PHE A 144 -4.33 10.56 5.36
N HIS A 145 -3.31 11.39 5.12
CA HIS A 145 -1.97 10.94 4.74
C HIS A 145 -1.30 10.06 5.79
N ASP A 146 -1.59 10.31 7.08
CA ASP A 146 -1.05 9.58 8.23
C ASP A 146 -1.76 8.24 8.52
N THR A 147 -2.83 7.93 7.78
CA THR A 147 -3.57 6.69 7.96
C THR A 147 -2.68 5.48 7.64
N LYS A 148 -2.73 4.45 8.49
CA LYS A 148 -1.96 3.23 8.31
C LYS A 148 -2.53 2.34 7.22
N LEU A 149 -1.66 1.61 6.52
CA LEU A 149 -2.09 0.74 5.41
C LEU A 149 -2.91 -0.46 5.87
N ASP A 150 -2.78 -0.90 7.12
CA ASP A 150 -3.62 -1.97 7.68
C ASP A 150 -5.09 -1.56 7.87
N ALA A 151 -5.36 -0.26 8.02
CA ALA A 151 -6.72 0.29 8.05
C ALA A 151 -7.29 0.58 6.65
N MET A 152 -6.48 0.46 5.59
CA MET A 152 -6.89 0.63 4.18
C MET A 152 -7.34 -0.67 3.52
N LEU A 153 -7.11 -1.82 4.16
CA LEU A 153 -7.38 -3.17 3.63
C LEU A 153 -8.74 -3.72 4.07
#